data_AF-A0A9D6QGC8-F1
#
_entry.id   AF-A0A9D6QGC8-F1
#
_cell.length_a   1.000
_cell.length_b   1.000
_cell.length_c   1.000
_cell.angle_alpha   90.00
_cell.angle_beta   90.00
_cell.angle_gamma   90.00
#
_symmetry.space_group_name_H-M   'P 1'
#
loop_
_entity.id
_entity.type
_entity.pdbx_description
1 polymer ?
#
loop_
_entity_poly.entity_id
_entity_poly.type
_entity_poly.pdbx_seq_one_letter_code
_entity_poly.pdbx_strand_id
1 'polypeptide(L)'
;MKKLPFLVLVLISLTGFSQSFNARPGGTQKPPLHGKNWMAITGKPLAATAGAITFQKGGNAVDAACAMLASTCTMWDVLSWGGETQALIYNPKTQKVIAINALGVAPTGATPEFFKGKGYNFPPNYGP
;
A
#
# COMPACT_ATOMS: atom_id res chain seq x y z
N MET A 1 -18.75 27.98 -60.50
CA MET A 1 -17.99 26.71 -60.45
C MET A 1 -16.84 26.67 -59.42
N LYS A 2 -16.57 27.73 -58.63
CA LYS A 2 -15.43 27.78 -57.67
C LYS A 2 -15.74 27.33 -56.22
N LYS A 3 -16.98 27.00 -55.89
CA LYS A 3 -17.38 26.61 -54.52
C LYS A 3 -17.24 25.11 -54.20
N LEU A 4 -17.14 24.27 -55.23
CA LEU A 4 -17.02 22.82 -55.09
C LEU A 4 -15.66 22.36 -54.50
N PRO A 5 -14.48 22.91 -54.89
CA PRO A 5 -13.21 22.48 -54.30
C PRO A 5 -13.04 22.92 -52.84
N PHE A 6 -13.65 24.04 -52.44
CA PHE A 6 -13.62 24.53 -51.05
C PHE A 6 -14.44 23.63 -50.12
N LEU A 7 -15.59 23.15 -50.58
CA LEU A 7 -16.44 22.23 -49.81
C LEU A 7 -15.76 20.88 -49.59
N VAL A 8 -15.03 20.37 -50.58
CA VAL A 8 -14.28 19.11 -50.49
C VAL A 8 -13.10 19.23 -49.51
N LEU A 9 -12.40 20.36 -49.49
CA LEU A 9 -11.29 20.59 -48.55
C LEU A 9 -11.77 20.68 -47.09
N VAL A 10 -12.94 21.26 -46.86
CA VAL A 10 -13.58 21.31 -45.52
C VAL A 10 -14.05 19.91 -45.09
N LEU A 11 -14.59 19.10 -45.99
CA LEU A 11 -14.99 17.73 -45.68
C LEU A 11 -13.80 16.80 -45.35
N ILE A 12 -12.65 16.99 -46.00
CA ILE A 12 -11.43 16.21 -45.73
C ILE A 12 -10.77 16.61 -44.40
N SER A 13 -10.86 17.89 -44.01
CA SER A 13 -10.37 18.34 -42.69
C SER A 13 -11.24 17.86 -41.53
N LEU A 14 -12.55 17.66 -41.74
CA LEU A 14 -13.44 17.04 -40.75
C LEU A 14 -13.20 15.54 -40.55
N THR A 15 -12.75 14.80 -41.57
CA THR A 15 -12.45 13.35 -41.42
C THR A 15 -11.04 13.08 -40.89
N GLY A 16 -10.10 14.02 -41.05
CA GLY A 16 -8.73 13.93 -40.51
C GLY A 16 -8.62 14.07 -39.00
N PHE A 17 -9.65 14.61 -38.32
CA PHE A 17 -9.65 14.81 -36.86
C PHE A 17 -10.22 13.62 -36.05
N SER A 18 -10.65 12.55 -36.74
CA SER A 18 -11.22 11.35 -36.09
C SER A 18 -10.22 10.22 -35.84
N GLN A 19 -8.91 10.48 -35.87
CA GLN A 19 -7.97 9.60 -35.19
C GLN A 19 -8.11 9.81 -33.69
N SER A 20 -9.11 9.13 -33.12
CA SER A 20 -9.25 9.00 -31.68
C SER A 20 -7.94 8.50 -31.10
N PHE A 21 -7.40 9.27 -30.15
CA PHE A 21 -6.37 8.89 -29.19
C PHE A 21 -6.84 7.71 -28.31
N ASN A 22 -7.23 6.59 -28.91
CA ASN A 22 -7.50 5.33 -28.22
C ASN A 22 -6.19 4.58 -27.92
N ALA A 23 -5.14 5.30 -27.56
CA ALA A 23 -4.12 4.75 -26.69
C ALA A 23 -4.67 4.87 -25.26
N ARG A 24 -5.71 4.09 -24.92
CA ARG A 24 -5.97 3.81 -23.50
C ARG A 24 -4.76 3.01 -23.05
N PRO A 25 -3.91 3.52 -22.13
CA PRO A 25 -2.96 2.65 -21.45
C PRO A 25 -3.80 1.50 -20.90
N GLY A 26 -3.39 0.24 -21.10
CA GLY A 26 -4.17 -0.92 -20.67
C GLY A 26 -4.73 -0.67 -19.27
N GLY A 27 -6.06 -0.66 -19.15
CA GLY A 27 -6.73 -0.16 -17.95
C GLY A 27 -6.21 -0.87 -16.70
N THR A 28 -5.86 -0.10 -15.67
CA THR A 28 -5.46 -0.69 -14.38
C THR A 28 -6.60 -1.57 -13.84
N GLN A 29 -6.25 -2.77 -13.35
CA GLN A 29 -7.19 -3.64 -12.61
C GLN A 29 -7.49 -3.11 -11.20
N LYS A 30 -6.81 -2.03 -10.78
CA LYS A 30 -6.96 -1.36 -9.48
C LYS A 30 -7.17 0.13 -9.74
N PRO A 31 -8.41 0.58 -10.04
CA PRO A 31 -8.69 1.99 -10.21
C PRO A 31 -8.49 2.76 -8.90
N PRO A 32 -8.19 4.07 -8.94
CA PRO A 32 -8.13 4.90 -7.75
C PRO A 32 -9.43 4.84 -6.94
N LEU A 33 -9.32 4.54 -5.65
CA LEU A 33 -10.44 4.58 -4.73
C LEU A 33 -10.52 5.96 -4.07
N HIS A 34 -11.73 6.46 -3.88
CA HIS A 34 -11.99 7.73 -3.23
C HIS A 34 -12.84 7.49 -1.97
N GLY A 35 -12.46 8.11 -0.85
CA GLY A 35 -13.18 8.01 0.42
C GLY A 35 -13.31 9.38 1.06
N LYS A 36 -14.53 9.74 1.48
CA LYS A 36 -14.81 11.03 2.13
C LYS A 36 -14.63 11.00 3.65
N ASN A 37 -14.91 9.86 4.28
CA ASN A 37 -14.99 9.73 5.73
C ASN A 37 -13.83 8.90 6.29
N TRP A 38 -13.53 7.78 5.65
CA TRP A 38 -12.46 6.87 6.04
C TRP A 38 -12.06 5.99 4.86
N MET A 39 -10.87 5.40 4.97
CA MET A 39 -10.36 4.41 4.02
C MET A 39 -9.41 3.46 4.77
N ALA A 40 -9.53 2.16 4.52
CA ALA A 40 -8.64 1.14 5.05
C ALA A 40 -8.00 0.39 3.87
N ILE A 41 -6.67 0.39 3.78
CA ILE A 41 -5.91 -0.20 2.67
C ILE A 41 -4.80 -1.08 3.23
N THR A 42 -4.69 -2.31 2.70
CA THR A 42 -3.58 -3.23 2.99
C THR A 42 -3.43 -4.20 1.81
N GLY A 43 -2.31 -4.94 1.77
CA GLY A 43 -2.04 -5.98 0.78
C GLY A 43 -2.95 -7.22 0.91
N LYS A 44 -3.68 -7.36 2.02
CA LYS A 44 -4.59 -8.49 2.26
C LYS A 44 -6.06 -8.04 2.35
N PRO A 45 -6.93 -8.41 1.40
CA PRO A 45 -8.34 -7.99 1.40
C PRO A 45 -9.09 -8.28 2.71
N LEU A 46 -8.85 -9.45 3.31
CA LEU A 46 -9.47 -9.82 4.59
C LEU A 46 -9.02 -8.94 5.75
N ALA A 47 -7.77 -8.48 5.76
CA ALA A 47 -7.28 -7.55 6.76
C ALA A 47 -7.89 -6.15 6.56
N ALA A 48 -8.06 -5.68 5.31
CA ALA A 48 -8.78 -4.44 5.02
C ALA A 48 -10.21 -4.49 5.55
N THR A 49 -10.89 -5.63 5.38
CA THR A 49 -12.22 -5.89 5.95
C THR A 49 -12.21 -5.85 7.48
N ALA A 50 -11.21 -6.45 8.13
CA ALA A 50 -11.07 -6.40 9.59
C ALA A 50 -10.92 -4.95 10.12
N GLY A 51 -10.11 -4.13 9.44
CA GLY A 51 -9.98 -2.71 9.74
C GLY A 51 -11.29 -1.94 9.55
N ALA A 52 -11.97 -2.18 8.42
CA ALA A 52 -13.27 -1.57 8.13
C ALA A 52 -14.33 -1.91 9.18
N ILE A 53 -14.45 -3.18 9.58
CA ILE A 53 -15.38 -3.62 10.63
C ILE A 53 -15.05 -2.94 11.96
N THR A 54 -13.78 -2.85 12.32
CA THR A 54 -13.34 -2.23 13.58
C THR A 54 -13.66 -0.74 13.61
N PHE A 55 -13.43 -0.03 12.50
CA PHE A 55 -13.82 1.37 12.35
C PHE A 55 -15.35 1.54 12.43
N GLN A 56 -16.12 0.69 11.74
CA GLN A 56 -17.58 0.73 11.77
C GLN A 56 -18.17 0.48 13.17
N LYS A 57 -17.47 -0.26 14.03
CA LYS A 57 -17.85 -0.47 15.44
C LYS A 57 -17.55 0.72 16.35
N GLY A 58 -17.11 1.86 15.81
CA GLY A 58 -16.79 3.07 16.56
C GLY A 58 -15.32 3.23 16.90
N GLY A 59 -14.43 2.38 16.37
CA GLY A 59 -12.99 2.55 16.47
C GLY A 59 -12.48 3.73 15.63
N ASN A 60 -11.25 4.16 15.91
CA ASN A 60 -10.55 5.18 15.13
C ASN A 60 -9.58 4.54 14.10
N ALA A 61 -8.82 5.37 13.38
CA ALA A 61 -7.87 4.91 12.37
C ALA A 61 -6.74 4.02 12.94
N VAL A 62 -6.31 4.26 14.18
CA VAL A 62 -5.31 3.43 14.87
C VAL A 62 -5.91 2.08 15.24
N ASP A 63 -7.13 2.04 15.80
CA ASP A 63 -7.81 0.78 16.13
C ASP A 63 -8.01 -0.09 14.87
N ALA A 64 -8.43 0.53 13.77
CA ALA A 64 -8.57 -0.12 12.47
C ALA A 64 -7.24 -0.68 11.97
N ALA A 65 -6.14 0.08 12.07
CA ALA A 65 -4.81 -0.39 11.70
C ALA A 65 -4.32 -1.56 12.57
N CYS A 66 -4.57 -1.53 13.88
CA CYS A 66 -4.27 -2.65 14.78
C CYS A 66 -5.04 -3.92 14.38
N ALA A 67 -6.33 -3.80 14.06
CA ALA A 67 -7.12 -4.94 13.57
C ALA A 67 -6.62 -5.48 12.21
N MET A 68 -6.20 -4.59 11.31
CA MET A 68 -5.60 -4.97 10.03
C MET A 68 -4.30 -5.75 10.24
N LEU A 69 -3.41 -5.28 11.11
CA LEU A 69 -2.15 -5.98 11.43
C LEU A 69 -2.42 -7.33 12.09
N ALA A 70 -3.30 -7.36 13.11
CA ALA A 70 -3.64 -8.58 13.81
C ALA A 70 -4.20 -9.66 12.87
N SER A 71 -5.10 -9.27 11.96
CA SER A 71 -5.63 -10.19 10.94
C SER A 71 -4.58 -10.61 9.91
N THR A 72 -3.69 -9.71 9.50
CA THR A 72 -2.62 -10.05 8.55
C THR A 72 -1.68 -11.11 9.13
N CYS A 73 -1.33 -10.99 10.42
CA CYS A 73 -0.43 -11.92 11.11
C CYS A 73 -0.99 -13.34 11.31
N THR A 74 -2.28 -13.58 11.04
CA THR A 74 -2.86 -14.93 11.06
C THR A 74 -2.88 -15.60 9.69
N MET A 75 -2.52 -14.87 8.63
CA MET A 75 -2.48 -15.39 7.26
C MET A 75 -1.07 -15.84 6.93
N TRP A 76 -0.95 -16.86 6.07
CA TRP A 76 0.35 -17.26 5.55
C TRP A 76 0.94 -16.12 4.70
N ASP A 77 2.00 -15.49 5.21
CA ASP A 77 2.73 -14.38 4.58
C ASP A 77 4.08 -14.14 5.25
N VAL A 78 4.81 -13.13 4.79
CA VAL A 78 6.02 -12.59 5.40
C VAL A 78 5.78 -11.79 6.70
N LEU A 79 4.52 -11.41 7.00
CA LEU A 79 4.15 -10.75 8.25
C LEU A 79 3.70 -11.78 9.30
N SER A 80 4.21 -11.65 10.53
CA SER A 80 3.86 -12.54 11.65
C SER A 80 3.93 -11.81 12.99
N TRP A 81 3.39 -12.44 14.04
CA TRP A 81 3.42 -11.92 15.41
C TRP A 81 4.83 -11.77 16.01
N GLY A 82 5.84 -12.46 15.45
CA GLY A 82 7.24 -12.34 15.87
C GLY A 82 8.05 -11.32 15.06
N GLY A 83 7.41 -10.57 14.17
CA GLY A 83 8.05 -9.51 13.40
C GLY A 83 8.18 -8.20 14.17
N GLU A 84 8.55 -7.16 13.44
CA GLU A 84 8.74 -5.81 13.96
C GLU A 84 7.85 -4.82 13.18
N THR A 85 7.59 -3.64 13.73
CA THR A 85 6.72 -2.66 13.07
C THR A 85 7.19 -1.24 13.33
N GLN A 86 7.03 -0.39 12.32
CA GLN A 86 7.13 1.06 12.45
C GLN A 86 5.81 1.70 12.03
N ALA A 87 5.43 2.77 12.72
CA ALA A 87 4.20 3.49 12.40
C ALA A 87 4.43 5.00 12.38
N LEU A 88 3.76 5.66 11.44
CA LEU A 88 3.61 7.11 11.40
C LEU A 88 2.12 7.42 11.58
N ILE A 89 1.80 8.11 12.66
CA ILE A 89 0.42 8.40 13.06
C ILE A 89 0.26 9.91 13.08
N TYR A 90 -0.57 10.43 12.18
CA TYR A 90 -0.96 11.83 12.23
C TYR A 90 -2.11 12.02 13.22
N ASN A 91 -1.91 12.88 14.21
CA ASN A 91 -2.97 13.29 15.13
C ASN A 91 -3.54 14.64 14.68
N PRO A 92 -4.79 14.69 14.18
CA PRO A 92 -5.38 15.93 13.67
C PRO A 92 -5.69 16.94 14.77
N LYS A 93 -5.86 16.52 16.03
CA LYS A 93 -6.12 17.43 17.16
C LYS A 93 -4.88 18.22 17.53
N THR A 94 -3.72 17.58 17.51
CA THR A 94 -2.44 18.21 17.85
C THR A 94 -1.68 18.69 16.62
N GLN A 95 -2.11 18.32 15.41
CA GLN A 95 -1.42 18.56 14.14
C GLN A 95 0.03 18.05 14.12
N LYS A 96 0.28 16.93 14.79
CA LYS A 96 1.61 16.33 14.90
C LYS A 96 1.61 14.94 14.29
N VAL A 97 2.74 14.59 13.70
CA VAL A 97 3.06 13.21 13.33
C VAL A 97 3.80 12.57 14.50
N ILE A 98 3.28 11.45 14.97
CA ILE A 98 3.91 10.60 15.97
C ILE A 98 4.56 9.45 15.23
N ALA A 99 5.87 9.29 15.39
CA ALA A 99 6.59 8.13 14.88
C ALA A 99 6.79 7.11 16.00
N ILE A 100 6.42 5.87 15.74
CA ILE A 100 6.68 4.73 16.63
C ILE A 100 7.75 3.88 15.98
N ASN A 101 8.88 3.76 16.68
CA ASN A 101 9.91 2.79 16.36
C ASN A 101 9.74 1.58 17.30
N ALA A 102 9.18 0.49 16.78
CA ALA A 102 9.09 -0.79 17.48
C ALA A 102 9.99 -1.83 16.80
N LEU A 103 11.18 -1.40 16.35
CA LEU A 103 12.27 -2.30 16.00
C LEU A 103 12.85 -2.91 17.28
N GLY A 104 13.02 -4.23 17.28
CA GLY A 104 13.73 -4.93 18.32
C GLY A 104 15.23 -4.62 18.25
N VAL A 105 15.94 -5.11 19.26
CA VAL A 105 17.40 -5.06 19.33
C VAL A 105 17.93 -6.47 19.47
N ALA A 106 19.17 -6.67 19.02
CA ALA A 106 19.84 -7.94 19.20
C ALA A 106 19.87 -8.32 20.70
N PRO A 107 19.56 -9.58 21.06
CA PRO A 107 19.68 -10.06 22.44
C PRO A 107 21.10 -9.85 22.97
N THR A 108 21.26 -9.66 24.27
CA THR A 108 22.57 -9.37 24.91
C THR A 108 23.63 -10.45 24.65
N GLY A 109 23.21 -11.70 24.43
CA GLY A 109 24.11 -12.82 24.10
C GLY A 109 24.42 -12.98 22.61
N ALA A 110 23.78 -12.21 21.72
CA ALA A 110 23.99 -12.28 20.27
C ALA A 110 25.23 -11.48 19.84
N THR A 111 26.40 -11.88 20.33
CA THR A 111 27.69 -11.22 20.03
C THR A 111 28.38 -11.83 18.81
N PRO A 112 29.26 -11.09 18.12
CA PRO A 112 30.09 -11.66 17.06
C PRO A 112 30.89 -12.89 17.51
N GLU A 113 31.41 -12.90 18.74
CA GLU A 113 32.17 -14.00 19.32
C GLU A 113 31.31 -15.25 19.48
N PHE A 114 30.04 -15.10 19.90
CA PHE A 114 29.10 -16.21 20.02
C PHE A 114 28.86 -16.90 18.67
N PHE A 115 28.63 -16.13 17.60
CA PHE A 115 28.39 -16.69 16.27
C PHE A 115 29.66 -17.32 15.67
N LYS A 116 30.81 -16.65 15.80
CA LYS A 116 32.11 -17.20 15.36
C LYS A 116 32.49 -18.46 16.11
N GLY A 117 32.24 -18.53 17.42
CA GLY A 117 32.47 -19.71 18.26
C GLY A 117 31.66 -20.93 17.83
N LYS A 118 30.53 -20.73 17.14
CA LYS A 118 29.73 -21.79 16.52
C LYS A 118 30.15 -22.13 15.08
N GLY A 119 31.21 -21.50 14.56
CA GLY A 119 31.67 -21.69 13.18
C GLY A 119 30.88 -20.91 12.13
N TYR A 120 30.04 -19.94 12.52
CA TYR A 120 29.30 -19.12 11.57
C TYR A 120 30.11 -17.90 11.12
N ASN A 121 30.11 -17.64 9.81
CA ASN A 121 30.64 -16.40 9.23
C ASN A 121 29.68 -15.22 9.40
N PHE A 122 28.37 -15.48 9.47
CA PHE A 122 27.29 -14.51 9.64
C PHE A 122 26.18 -15.12 10.51
N PRO A 123 25.36 -14.31 11.22
CA PRO A 123 24.18 -14.83 11.91
C PRO A 123 23.29 -15.63 10.95
N PRO A 124 22.76 -16.80 11.36
CA PRO A 124 21.94 -17.64 10.50
C PRO A 124 20.60 -16.96 10.18
N ASN A 125 20.07 -17.22 8.98
CA ASN A 125 18.79 -16.66 8.53
C ASN A 125 17.57 -17.23 9.27
N TYR A 126 17.71 -18.41 9.86
CA TYR A 126 16.65 -19.10 10.59
C TYR A 126 17.11 -19.44 12.00
N GLY A 127 16.19 -19.37 12.95
CA GLY A 127 16.39 -19.87 14.31
C GLY A 127 16.44 -21.40 14.36
N PRO A 128 16.64 -21.98 15.55
CA PRO A 128 16.52 -23.42 15.77
C PRO A 128 15.13 -23.96 15.39
#